data_AF-A0A3M1RGF4-F1
#
_entry.id   AF-A0A3M1RGF4-F1
#
_cell.length_a   1.000
_cell.length_b   1.000
_cell.length_c   1.000
_cell.angle_alpha   90.00
_cell.angle_beta   90.00
_cell.angle_gamma   90.00
#
_symmetry.space_group_name_H-M   'P 1'
#
loop_
_entity.id
_entity.type
_entity.pdbx_description
1 polymer ?
#
loop_
_entity_poly.entity_id
_entity_poly.type
_entity_poly.pdbx_seq_one_letter_code
_entity_poly.pdbx_strand_id
1 'polypeptide(L)'
;FIGGVAVWFFIRSKQPYMLTVIVPTAAVVVSLVGVLVPLFEDGIGVRGRIYSAAWLDQTRKHIHAVSLQTYRPGMSLGRDLVFPRDACIVPVDRPLLSHVGSRSWRFDDQQQILSGWLQPRKSSHFLVTEDKPTDARFEVEPRGETLEVTNRLGVTIRQGIVRDGEKLYLVEDLQPGETRNVSAVSDKAAARVLSRLVDVAEILGTGDSANTPPVEGFAAMLATMARRITAPHGGQISAIHGGAVLGERAFLVETEKPLLCSVGTRIREVPGRALVMGNW
;
A
#
# COMPACT_ATOMS: atom_id res chain seq x y z
N PHE A 1 -35.82 -27.35 2.41
CA PHE A 1 -37.16 -27.27 3.03
C PHE A 1 -38.14 -26.29 2.37
N ILE A 2 -37.71 -25.34 1.53
CA ILE A 2 -38.60 -24.36 0.87
C ILE A 2 -39.55 -25.00 -0.18
N GLY A 3 -39.14 -26.10 -0.83
CA GLY A 3 -39.95 -26.75 -1.88
C GLY A 3 -41.27 -27.36 -1.41
N GLY A 4 -41.33 -27.92 -0.20
CA GLY A 4 -42.53 -28.63 0.28
C GLY A 4 -43.70 -27.69 0.62
N VAL A 5 -43.41 -26.52 1.19
CA VAL A 5 -44.43 -25.55 1.62
C VAL A 5 -45.03 -24.82 0.42
N ALA A 6 -44.21 -24.45 -0.57
CA ALA A 6 -44.67 -23.82 -1.80
C ALA A 6 -45.59 -24.75 -2.60
N VAL A 7 -45.20 -26.02 -2.77
CA VAL A 7 -46.01 -27.03 -3.48
C VAL A 7 -47.35 -27.25 -2.78
N TRP A 8 -47.36 -27.38 -1.45
CA TRP A 8 -48.60 -27.56 -0.68
C TRP A 8 -49.56 -26.36 -0.78
N PHE A 9 -49.04 -25.13 -0.72
CA PHE A 9 -49.82 -23.90 -0.84
C PHE A 9 -50.51 -23.78 -2.22
N PHE A 10 -49.79 -24.08 -3.31
CA PHE A 10 -50.34 -23.97 -4.68
C PHE A 10 -51.32 -25.08 -5.05
N ILE A 11 -51.12 -26.31 -4.54
CA ILE A 11 -52.10 -27.39 -4.68
C ILE A 11 -53.42 -27.00 -3.99
N ARG A 12 -53.37 -26.31 -2.85
CA ARG A 12 -54.56 -25.83 -2.13
C ARG A 12 -55.25 -24.65 -2.82
N SER A 13 -54.52 -23.86 -3.60
CA SER A 13 -55.03 -22.70 -4.35
C SER A 13 -55.72 -23.06 -5.69
N LYS A 14 -55.83 -24.35 -6.05
CA LYS A 14 -56.42 -24.86 -7.31
C LYS A 14 -55.86 -24.25 -8.61
N GLN A 15 -54.66 -23.66 -8.57
CA GLN A 15 -54.00 -23.07 -9.75
C GLN A 15 -52.66 -23.78 -10.03
N PRO A 16 -52.69 -25.07 -10.43
CA PRO A 16 -51.47 -25.86 -10.63
C PRO A 16 -50.59 -25.31 -11.77
N TYR A 17 -51.17 -24.60 -12.74
CA TYR A 17 -50.43 -23.97 -13.84
C TYR A 17 -49.48 -22.86 -13.38
N MET A 18 -49.73 -22.22 -12.23
CA MET A 18 -48.81 -21.22 -11.68
C MET A 18 -47.49 -21.82 -11.23
N LEU A 19 -47.48 -23.11 -10.86
CA LEU A 19 -46.25 -23.81 -10.48
C LEU A 19 -45.24 -23.84 -11.64
N THR A 20 -45.74 -23.94 -12.87
CA THR A 20 -44.93 -23.93 -14.11
C THR A 20 -44.25 -22.58 -14.35
N VAL A 21 -44.78 -21.48 -13.82
CA VAL A 21 -44.19 -20.14 -13.96
C VAL A 21 -43.31 -19.81 -12.77
N ILE A 22 -43.74 -20.14 -11.56
CA ILE A 22 -43.05 -19.75 -10.32
C ILE A 22 -41.72 -20.47 -10.18
N VAL A 23 -41.65 -21.76 -10.52
CA VAL A 23 -40.39 -22.52 -10.37
C VAL A 23 -39.28 -21.96 -11.27
N PRO A 24 -39.48 -21.76 -12.59
CA PRO A 24 -38.49 -21.08 -13.43
C PRO A 24 -38.20 -19.64 -12.99
N THR A 25 -39.22 -18.87 -12.61
CA THR A 25 -39.04 -17.48 -12.16
C THR A 25 -38.18 -17.41 -10.90
N ALA A 26 -38.46 -18.26 -9.90
CA ALA A 26 -37.66 -18.35 -8.69
C ALA A 26 -36.23 -18.80 -8.99
N ALA A 27 -36.04 -19.76 -9.90
CA ALA A 27 -34.70 -20.18 -10.34
C ALA A 27 -33.92 -19.04 -11.00
N VAL A 28 -34.57 -18.25 -11.87
CA VAL A 28 -33.97 -17.05 -12.49
C VAL A 28 -33.61 -16.01 -11.43
N VAL A 29 -34.51 -15.73 -10.49
CA VAL A 29 -34.26 -14.76 -9.41
C VAL A 29 -33.09 -15.20 -8.54
N VAL A 30 -33.06 -16.45 -8.07
CA VAL A 30 -31.96 -16.97 -7.24
C VAL A 30 -30.64 -16.95 -8.01
N SER A 31 -30.65 -17.32 -9.30
CA SER A 31 -29.46 -17.29 -10.15
C SER A 31 -28.96 -15.85 -10.34
N LEU A 32 -29.88 -14.91 -10.58
CA LEU A 32 -29.55 -13.49 -10.74
C LEU A 32 -28.97 -12.91 -9.45
N VAL A 33 -29.57 -13.22 -8.30
CA VAL A 33 -29.05 -12.82 -6.98
C VAL A 33 -27.66 -13.42 -6.74
N GLY A 34 -27.46 -14.70 -7.07
CA GLY A 34 -26.17 -15.37 -6.96
C GLY A 34 -25.06 -14.77 -7.82
N VAL A 35 -25.41 -14.09 -8.92
CA VAL A 35 -24.45 -13.35 -9.76
C VAL A 35 -24.26 -11.92 -9.28
N LEU A 36 -25.36 -11.22 -8.95
CA LEU A 36 -25.33 -9.81 -8.58
C LEU A 36 -24.66 -9.57 -7.23
N VAL A 37 -24.93 -10.39 -6.21
CA VAL A 37 -24.36 -10.19 -4.86
C VAL A 37 -22.82 -10.18 -4.90
N PRO A 38 -22.14 -11.18 -5.47
CA PRO A 38 -20.67 -11.13 -5.60
C PRO A 38 -20.19 -9.97 -6.47
N LEU A 39 -20.96 -9.55 -7.48
CA LEU A 39 -20.58 -8.45 -8.37
C LEU A 39 -20.61 -7.09 -7.64
N PHE A 40 -21.53 -6.90 -6.69
CA PHE A 40 -21.57 -5.74 -5.80
C PHE A 40 -20.53 -5.84 -4.67
N GLU A 41 -20.33 -7.02 -4.08
CA GLU A 41 -19.39 -7.23 -2.97
C GLU A 41 -17.92 -7.18 -3.38
N ASP A 42 -17.54 -7.80 -4.50
CA ASP A 42 -16.17 -7.78 -5.02
C ASP A 42 -15.92 -6.52 -5.89
N GLY A 43 -16.98 -6.00 -6.52
CA GLY A 43 -16.90 -4.94 -7.51
C GLY A 43 -16.41 -5.43 -8.88
N ILE A 44 -16.67 -4.63 -9.91
CA ILE A 44 -16.16 -4.86 -11.28
C ILE A 44 -14.71 -4.35 -11.42
N GLY A 45 -14.22 -3.60 -10.43
CA GLY A 45 -12.91 -2.95 -10.44
C GLY A 45 -11.77 -3.81 -9.90
N VAL A 46 -10.57 -3.26 -10.00
CA VAL A 46 -9.39 -3.76 -9.30
C VAL A 46 -9.35 -3.10 -7.93
N ARG A 47 -9.32 -3.90 -6.87
CA ARG A 47 -8.97 -3.40 -5.55
C ARG A 47 -7.45 -3.47 -5.42
N GLY A 48 -6.84 -2.31 -5.23
CA GLY A 48 -5.42 -2.18 -4.97
C GLY A 48 -5.17 -1.82 -3.51
N ARG A 49 -4.04 -2.27 -2.98
CA ARG A 49 -3.45 -1.75 -1.75
C ARG A 49 -1.98 -1.52 -1.97
N ILE A 50 -1.48 -0.34 -1.62
CA ILE A 50 -0.09 0.02 -1.81
C ILE A 50 0.48 0.43 -0.47
N TYR A 51 1.58 -0.20 -0.13
CA TYR A 51 2.36 0.11 1.03
C TYR A 51 3.74 0.52 0.55
N SER A 52 4.26 1.66 1.01
CA SER A 52 5.53 2.16 0.48
C SER A 52 6.42 2.76 1.55
N ALA A 53 7.71 2.63 1.30
CA ALA A 53 8.80 3.23 2.04
C ALA A 53 9.60 4.06 1.03
N ALA A 54 9.87 5.31 1.34
CA ALA A 54 10.64 6.19 0.47
C ALA A 54 11.80 6.82 1.22
N TRP A 55 12.96 6.81 0.58
CA TRP A 55 14.15 7.50 1.01
C TRP A 55 14.32 8.76 0.18
N LEU A 56 14.28 9.91 0.84
CA LEU A 56 14.44 11.22 0.22
C LEU A 56 15.87 11.72 0.43
N ASP A 57 16.63 11.78 -0.67
CA ASP A 57 17.93 12.44 -0.72
C ASP A 57 17.74 13.88 -1.21
N GLN A 58 17.62 14.79 -0.25
CA GLN A 58 17.38 16.21 -0.53
C GLN A 58 18.60 16.90 -1.16
N THR A 59 19.82 16.42 -0.88
CA THR A 59 21.06 16.96 -1.43
C THR A 59 21.17 16.67 -2.92
N ARG A 60 20.82 15.44 -3.32
CA ARG A 60 20.82 15.01 -4.73
C ARG A 60 19.50 15.25 -5.45
N LYS A 61 18.47 15.73 -4.74
CA LYS A 61 17.10 15.88 -5.25
C LYS A 61 16.57 14.59 -5.87
N HIS A 62 16.78 13.49 -5.15
CA HIS A 62 16.42 12.16 -5.59
C HIS A 62 15.57 11.46 -4.56
N ILE A 63 14.70 10.57 -5.01
CA ILE A 63 13.88 9.74 -4.15
C ILE A 63 13.96 8.30 -4.61
N HIS A 64 14.27 7.44 -3.65
CA HIS A 64 14.28 6.00 -3.81
C HIS A 64 13.09 5.43 -3.06
N ALA A 65 12.14 4.79 -3.73
CA ALA A 65 10.97 4.22 -3.10
C ALA A 65 10.90 2.73 -3.33
N VAL A 66 10.48 2.00 -2.31
CA VAL A 66 10.14 0.59 -2.37
C VAL A 66 8.69 0.45 -1.95
N SER A 67 7.89 -0.22 -2.75
CA SER A 67 6.47 -0.42 -2.48
C SER A 67 6.06 -1.88 -2.64
N LEU A 68 5.23 -2.37 -1.72
CA LEU A 68 4.49 -3.60 -1.88
C LEU A 68 3.09 -3.25 -2.40
N GLN A 69 2.83 -3.64 -3.64
CA GLN A 69 1.58 -3.39 -4.33
C GLN A 69 0.79 -4.70 -4.43
N THR A 70 -0.41 -4.71 -3.88
CA THR A 70 -1.32 -5.84 -3.92
C THR A 70 -2.51 -5.52 -4.79
N TYR A 71 -2.76 -6.36 -5.79
CA TYR A 71 -3.85 -6.20 -6.73
C TYR A 71 -4.78 -7.40 -6.68
N ARG A 72 -6.07 -7.16 -6.43
CA ARG A 72 -7.11 -8.17 -6.46
C ARG A 72 -8.19 -7.76 -7.46
N PRO A 73 -8.16 -8.30 -8.68
CA PRO A 73 -9.18 -8.00 -9.67
C PRO A 73 -10.44 -8.85 -9.41
N GLY A 74 -11.63 -8.24 -9.45
CA GLY A 74 -12.90 -8.98 -9.33
C GLY A 74 -13.18 -9.90 -10.53
N MET A 75 -12.66 -9.54 -11.70
CA MET A 75 -12.81 -10.26 -12.97
C MET A 75 -11.50 -10.32 -13.74
N SER A 76 -11.41 -11.16 -14.78
CA SER A 76 -10.25 -11.14 -15.67
C SER A 76 -10.12 -9.77 -16.30
N LEU A 77 -9.01 -9.10 -16.02
CA LEU A 77 -8.66 -7.88 -16.73
C LEU A 77 -8.14 -8.30 -18.08
N GLY A 78 -8.87 -8.00 -19.16
CA GLY A 78 -8.31 -8.03 -20.51
C GLY A 78 -7.36 -6.86 -20.78
N ARG A 79 -6.68 -6.34 -19.75
CA ARG A 79 -5.91 -5.11 -19.79
C ARG A 79 -4.68 -5.21 -18.91
N ASP A 80 -3.66 -4.48 -19.32
CA ASP A 80 -2.31 -4.58 -18.81
C ASP A 80 -2.11 -3.69 -17.57
N LEU A 81 -1.31 -4.14 -16.61
CA LEU A 81 -0.76 -3.22 -15.60
C LEU A 81 0.44 -2.50 -16.23
N VAL A 82 0.41 -1.18 -16.16
CA VAL A 82 1.46 -0.32 -16.73
C VAL A 82 2.26 0.29 -15.60
N PHE A 83 3.57 0.08 -15.64
CA PHE A 83 4.52 0.66 -14.71
C PHE A 83 5.51 1.55 -15.48
N PRO A 84 6.08 2.57 -14.83
CA PRO A 84 7.17 3.36 -15.36
C PRO A 84 8.36 2.48 -15.75
N ARG A 85 9.14 2.98 -16.70
CA ARG A 85 10.33 2.30 -17.18
C ARG A 85 11.41 2.15 -16.11
N ASP A 86 11.51 3.14 -15.23
CA ASP A 86 12.43 3.25 -14.10
C ASP A 86 12.00 2.42 -12.88
N ALA A 87 10.83 1.78 -12.92
CA ALA A 87 10.40 0.88 -11.86
C ALA A 87 11.00 -0.52 -12.04
N CYS A 88 11.62 -1.08 -11.02
CA CYS A 88 11.96 -2.50 -10.96
C CYS A 88 10.80 -3.25 -10.31
N ILE A 89 10.23 -4.25 -10.99
CA ILE A 89 9.07 -5.00 -10.51
C ILE A 89 9.48 -6.44 -10.24
N VAL A 90 9.23 -6.89 -9.02
CA VAL A 90 9.47 -8.27 -8.60
C VAL A 90 8.14 -8.87 -8.13
N PRO A 91 7.59 -9.87 -8.83
CA PRO A 91 6.41 -10.58 -8.37
C PRO A 91 6.76 -11.36 -7.08
N VAL A 92 5.91 -11.24 -6.06
CA VAL A 92 6.11 -11.88 -4.73
C VAL A 92 5.37 -13.23 -4.62
N ASP A 93 4.57 -13.58 -5.64
CA ASP A 93 3.77 -14.81 -5.62
C ASP A 93 4.62 -16.10 -5.60
N ARG A 94 4.07 -17.12 -4.92
CA ARG A 94 4.59 -18.49 -4.71
C ARG A 94 5.03 -19.20 -6.01
N PRO A 95 5.88 -20.26 -5.94
CA PRO A 95 6.88 -20.57 -6.96
C PRO A 95 6.29 -20.76 -8.36
N LEU A 96 7.06 -20.24 -9.33
CA LEU A 96 6.85 -20.24 -10.79
C LEU A 96 6.38 -21.58 -11.39
N LEU A 97 6.49 -22.67 -10.65
CA LEU A 97 6.23 -24.05 -11.07
C LEU A 97 4.77 -24.49 -10.97
N SER A 98 3.88 -23.71 -10.33
CA SER A 98 2.52 -24.17 -9.99
C SER A 98 1.40 -23.61 -10.88
N HIS A 99 1.72 -22.76 -11.87
CA HIS A 99 0.73 -22.18 -12.77
C HIS A 99 1.05 -22.49 -14.22
N VAL A 100 0.28 -23.43 -14.79
CA VAL A 100 0.24 -23.75 -16.21
C VAL A 100 -0.48 -22.61 -16.93
N GLY A 101 0.23 -21.53 -17.23
CA GLY A 101 -0.28 -20.40 -17.99
C GLY A 101 0.84 -19.52 -18.50
N SER A 102 0.72 -19.04 -19.75
CA SER A 102 1.69 -18.11 -20.32
C SER A 102 1.58 -16.77 -19.59
N ARG A 103 2.65 -16.38 -18.90
CA ARG A 103 2.83 -15.01 -18.41
C ARG A 103 3.55 -14.21 -19.49
N SER A 104 3.06 -13.02 -19.80
CA SER A 104 3.70 -12.16 -20.79
C SER A 104 3.99 -10.78 -20.20
N TRP A 105 5.16 -10.28 -20.53
CA TRP A 105 5.68 -8.99 -20.08
C TRP A 105 6.30 -8.31 -21.30
N ARG A 106 5.88 -7.08 -21.56
CA ARG A 106 6.49 -6.22 -22.58
C ARG A 106 7.30 -5.11 -21.90
N PHE A 107 8.54 -4.99 -22.34
CA PHE A 107 9.44 -3.91 -21.97
C PHE A 107 9.55 -2.96 -23.18
N ASP A 108 8.86 -1.83 -23.12
CA ASP A 108 8.98 -0.74 -24.09
C ASP A 108 9.37 0.56 -23.36
N ASP A 109 8.87 1.73 -23.79
CA ASP A 109 9.01 2.98 -23.02
C ASP A 109 8.31 2.92 -21.66
N GLN A 110 7.52 1.88 -21.41
CA GLN A 110 6.90 1.49 -20.16
C GLN A 110 7.10 -0.01 -19.91
N GLN A 111 6.81 -0.44 -18.68
CA GLN A 111 6.75 -1.86 -18.35
C GLN A 111 5.28 -2.29 -18.31
N GLN A 112 4.88 -3.09 -19.30
CA GLN A 112 3.50 -3.58 -19.42
C GLN A 112 3.42 -5.05 -19.03
N ILE A 113 2.69 -5.31 -17.97
CA ILE A 113 2.35 -6.65 -17.50
C ILE A 113 1.04 -7.05 -18.19
N LEU A 114 1.13 -7.85 -19.24
CA LEU A 114 0.03 -8.07 -20.19
C LEU A 114 -0.98 -9.12 -19.72
N SER A 115 -0.53 -10.36 -19.52
CA SER A 115 -1.43 -11.49 -19.23
C SER A 115 -0.81 -12.51 -18.28
N GLY A 116 -1.68 -13.20 -17.52
CA GLY A 116 -1.29 -14.29 -16.61
C GLY A 116 -0.74 -13.87 -15.25
N TRP A 117 -0.54 -12.57 -15.03
CA TRP A 117 -0.02 -12.00 -13.78
C TRP A 117 -1.09 -11.64 -12.78
N LEU A 118 -2.28 -11.26 -13.25
CA LEU A 118 -3.44 -10.95 -12.43
C LEU A 118 -4.50 -12.04 -12.63
N GLN A 119 -4.74 -12.84 -11.59
CA GLN A 119 -5.76 -13.87 -11.63
C GLN A 119 -7.10 -13.33 -11.09
N PRO A 120 -8.24 -13.61 -11.75
CA PRO A 120 -9.55 -13.23 -11.24
C PRO A 120 -9.74 -13.72 -9.81
N ARG A 121 -10.21 -12.82 -8.94
CA ARG A 121 -10.54 -13.09 -7.53
C ARG A 121 -9.38 -13.59 -6.67
N LYS A 122 -8.15 -13.47 -7.15
CA LYS A 122 -6.93 -13.76 -6.38
C LYS A 122 -6.10 -12.51 -6.23
N SER A 123 -5.47 -12.38 -5.07
CA SER A 123 -4.51 -11.31 -4.83
C SER A 123 -3.20 -11.66 -5.51
N SER A 124 -2.64 -10.71 -6.23
CA SER A 124 -1.30 -10.76 -6.80
C SER A 124 -0.45 -9.69 -6.14
N HIS A 125 0.77 -10.06 -5.74
CA HIS A 125 1.66 -9.19 -5.00
C HIS A 125 2.90 -8.83 -5.82
N PHE A 126 3.24 -7.54 -5.83
CA PHE A 126 4.39 -7.00 -6.55
C PHE A 126 5.22 -6.14 -5.60
N LEU A 127 6.51 -6.44 -5.49
CA LEU A 127 7.48 -5.54 -4.91
C LEU A 127 7.97 -4.63 -6.04
N VAL A 128 7.79 -3.32 -5.88
CA VAL A 128 8.12 -2.32 -6.89
C VAL A 128 9.10 -1.35 -6.29
N THR A 129 10.28 -1.25 -6.90
CA THR A 129 11.31 -0.27 -6.52
C THR A 129 11.39 0.80 -7.59
N GLU A 130 11.30 2.06 -7.21
CA GLU A 130 11.40 3.22 -8.10
C GLU A 130 12.55 4.11 -7.61
N ASP A 131 13.30 4.70 -8.54
CA ASP A 131 14.37 5.64 -8.22
C ASP A 131 14.37 6.77 -9.25
N LYS A 132 14.02 7.99 -8.83
CA LYS A 132 13.89 9.11 -9.76
C LYS A 132 14.17 10.48 -9.13
N PRO A 133 14.43 11.51 -9.98
CA PRO A 133 14.50 12.89 -9.52
C PRO A 133 13.19 13.35 -8.87
N THR A 134 13.28 14.17 -7.83
CA THR A 134 12.12 14.78 -7.19
C THR A 134 12.41 16.18 -6.66
N ASP A 135 11.38 17.03 -6.68
CA ASP A 135 11.39 18.34 -6.02
C ASP A 135 10.78 18.30 -4.62
N ALA A 136 10.23 17.15 -4.20
CA ALA A 136 9.66 16.97 -2.87
C ALA A 136 10.73 17.19 -1.79
N ARG A 137 10.38 17.96 -0.75
CA ARG A 137 11.30 18.30 0.34
C ARG A 137 10.58 18.31 1.69
N PHE A 138 11.34 18.07 2.73
CA PHE A 138 10.95 18.29 4.11
C PHE A 138 12.00 19.22 4.72
N GLU A 139 11.63 20.49 4.83
CA GLU A 139 12.54 21.55 5.27
C GLU A 139 12.46 21.70 6.77
N VAL A 140 13.62 21.82 7.41
CA VAL A 140 13.73 21.91 8.86
C VAL A 140 14.76 22.99 9.17
N GLU A 141 14.34 24.01 9.91
CA GLU A 141 15.18 25.13 10.32
C GLU A 141 15.22 25.25 11.85
N PRO A 142 16.42 25.24 12.47
CA PRO A 142 16.53 25.47 13.91
C PRO A 142 16.11 26.89 14.31
N ARG A 143 15.24 27.02 15.32
CA ARG A 143 14.76 28.29 15.90
C ARG A 143 14.97 28.30 17.42
N GLY A 144 16.22 28.38 17.85
CA GLY A 144 16.56 28.34 19.28
C GLY A 144 16.33 26.96 19.87
N GLU A 145 15.29 26.79 20.70
CA GLU A 145 14.94 25.49 21.31
C GLU A 145 13.92 24.68 20.50
N THR A 146 13.27 25.31 19.52
CA THR A 146 12.30 24.67 18.63
C THR A 146 12.88 24.44 17.24
N LEU A 147 12.22 23.59 16.46
CA LEU A 147 12.45 23.48 15.02
C LEU A 147 11.27 24.06 14.27
N GLU A 148 11.53 24.82 13.22
CA GLU A 148 10.55 25.21 12.22
C GLU A 148 10.57 24.17 11.11
N VAL A 149 9.49 23.41 10.96
CA VAL A 149 9.35 22.37 9.93
C VAL A 149 8.39 22.83 8.84
N THR A 150 8.76 22.64 7.58
CA THR A 150 7.90 22.96 6.42
C THR A 150 7.70 21.73 5.55
N ASN A 151 6.44 21.36 5.34
CA ASN A 151 6.08 20.22 4.49
C ASN A 151 6.06 20.63 3.01
N ARG A 152 7.10 20.27 2.25
CA ARG A 152 7.13 20.40 0.78
C ARG A 152 7.08 19.05 0.08
N LEU A 153 6.49 18.03 0.73
CA LEU A 153 6.35 16.69 0.15
C LEU A 153 5.17 16.60 -0.84
N GLY A 154 4.30 17.60 -0.87
CA GLY A 154 3.09 17.62 -1.72
C GLY A 154 1.95 16.72 -1.20
N VAL A 155 2.13 16.08 -0.04
CA VAL A 155 1.15 15.21 0.61
C VAL A 155 1.09 15.53 2.11
N THR A 156 -0.06 15.29 2.73
CA THR A 156 -0.25 15.50 4.17
C THR A 156 0.62 14.54 4.96
N ILE A 157 1.39 15.07 5.91
CA ILE A 157 2.11 14.30 6.91
C ILE A 157 1.15 14.09 8.08
N ARG A 158 0.83 12.84 8.38
CA ARG A 158 -0.06 12.50 9.50
C ARG A 158 0.65 12.55 10.82
N GLN A 159 1.84 11.96 10.88
CA GLN A 159 2.69 11.96 12.06
C GLN A 159 4.12 11.67 11.66
N GLY A 160 5.09 12.03 12.51
CA GLY A 160 6.48 11.72 12.26
C GLY A 160 7.41 12.25 13.33
N ILE A 161 8.66 11.81 13.26
CA ILE A 161 9.73 12.22 14.15
C ILE A 161 10.83 12.90 13.34
N VAL A 162 11.31 14.03 13.85
CA VAL A 162 12.50 14.72 13.36
C VAL A 162 13.56 14.63 14.44
N ARG A 163 14.78 14.29 14.05
CA ARG A 163 15.95 14.21 14.92
C ARG A 163 16.90 15.36 14.58
N ASP A 164 17.35 16.06 15.62
CA ASP A 164 18.47 17.01 15.57
C ASP A 164 19.45 16.68 16.70
N GLY A 165 20.52 15.94 16.37
CA GLY A 165 21.47 15.43 17.36
C GLY A 165 20.82 14.40 18.29
N GLU A 166 20.73 14.73 19.58
CA GLU A 166 20.08 13.91 20.62
C GLU A 166 18.60 14.25 20.82
N LYS A 167 18.14 15.39 20.29
CA LYS A 167 16.76 15.84 20.49
C LYS A 167 15.85 15.24 19.43
N LEU A 168 14.68 14.82 19.88
CA LEU A 168 13.60 14.32 19.02
C LEU A 168 12.44 15.31 19.05
N TYR A 169 11.83 15.53 17.90
CA TYR A 169 10.73 16.47 17.70
C TYR A 169 9.58 15.71 17.03
N LEU A 170 8.35 15.98 17.48
CA LEU A 170 7.14 15.35 16.96
C LEU A 170 6.46 16.28 15.96
N VAL A 171 6.11 15.74 14.81
CA VAL A 171 5.32 16.39 13.77
C VAL A 171 4.01 15.61 13.63
N GLU A 172 2.87 16.28 13.67
CA GLU A 172 1.55 15.66 13.53
C GLU A 172 0.68 16.53 12.61
N ASP A 173 -0.13 15.93 11.76
CA ASP A 173 -1.11 16.59 10.88
C ASP A 173 -0.60 17.88 10.20
N LEU A 174 0.55 17.78 9.53
CA LEU A 174 1.18 18.89 8.81
C LEU A 174 0.75 18.87 7.33
N GLN A 175 -0.03 19.86 6.91
CA GLN A 175 -0.59 19.94 5.57
C GLN A 175 0.47 20.26 4.51
N PRO A 176 0.24 19.94 3.23
CA PRO A 176 1.15 20.33 2.15
C PRO A 176 1.36 21.85 2.12
N GLY A 177 2.61 22.29 2.11
CA GLY A 177 3.01 23.69 2.12
C GLY A 177 2.96 24.37 3.49
N GLU A 178 2.49 23.68 4.53
CA GLU A 178 2.41 24.23 5.88
C GLU A 178 3.77 24.29 6.56
N THR A 179 4.02 25.39 7.27
CA THR A 179 5.16 25.59 8.17
C THR A 179 4.69 25.60 9.62
N ARG A 180 5.37 24.88 10.51
CA ARG A 180 5.01 24.79 11.93
C ARG A 180 6.24 24.75 12.81
N ASN A 181 6.16 25.43 13.96
CA ASN A 181 7.15 25.29 15.02
C ASN A 181 6.83 24.06 15.88
N VAL A 182 7.81 23.18 16.04
CA VAL A 182 7.71 21.97 16.86
C VAL A 182 8.73 22.00 17.99
N SER A 183 8.30 21.58 19.17
CA SER A 183 9.13 21.51 20.37
C SER A 183 9.68 20.10 20.56
N ALA A 184 10.82 20.00 21.24
CA ALA A 184 11.41 18.72 21.58
C ALA A 184 10.44 17.89 22.44
N VAL A 185 10.41 16.58 22.20
CA VAL A 185 9.59 15.62 22.94
C VAL A 185 10.49 14.68 23.74
N SER A 186 9.94 14.11 24.81
CA SER A 186 10.63 13.06 25.57
C SER A 186 10.82 11.79 24.74
N ASP A 187 11.88 11.03 25.02
CA ASP A 187 12.15 9.74 24.39
C ASP A 187 10.97 8.76 24.51
N LYS A 188 10.25 8.80 25.63
CA LYS A 188 9.05 7.96 25.83
C LYS A 188 7.88 8.36 24.91
N ALA A 189 7.75 9.64 24.59
CA ALA A 189 6.75 10.11 23.62
C ALA A 189 7.18 9.72 22.20
N ALA A 190 8.45 9.95 21.84
CA ALA A 190 8.99 9.56 20.55
C ALA A 190 8.92 8.05 20.31
N ALA A 191 9.24 7.22 21.31
CA ALA A 191 9.17 5.76 21.23
C ALA A 191 7.74 5.26 20.96
N ARG A 192 6.71 5.91 21.52
CA ARG A 192 5.30 5.56 21.24
C ARG A 192 4.89 5.87 19.80
N VAL A 193 5.39 6.96 19.23
CA VAL A 193 5.11 7.31 17.83
C VAL A 193 5.89 6.38 16.91
N LEU A 194 7.16 6.12 17.21
CA LEU A 194 7.99 5.20 16.45
C LEU A 194 7.47 3.78 16.49
N SER A 195 6.96 3.29 17.63
CA SER A 195 6.31 1.98 17.68
C SER A 195 5.09 1.93 16.76
N ARG A 196 4.26 3.00 16.72
CA ARG A 196 3.14 3.07 15.77
C ARG A 196 3.60 3.11 14.32
N LEU A 197 4.69 3.81 14.01
CA LEU A 197 5.26 3.84 12.66
C LEU A 197 5.83 2.47 12.26
N VAL A 198 6.41 1.73 13.22
CA VAL A 198 6.84 0.35 13.05
C VAL A 198 5.65 -0.60 12.90
N ASP A 199 4.60 -0.44 13.69
CA ASP A 199 3.37 -1.23 13.56
C ASP A 199 2.75 -0.99 12.19
N VAL A 200 2.72 0.26 11.72
CA VAL A 200 2.35 0.58 10.34
C VAL A 200 3.22 -0.23 9.40
N ALA A 201 4.55 -0.17 9.52
CA ALA A 201 5.50 -0.94 8.72
C ALA A 201 5.31 -2.47 8.77
N GLU A 202 4.92 -3.03 9.91
CA GLU A 202 4.67 -4.45 10.09
C GLU A 202 3.32 -4.85 9.47
N ILE A 203 2.30 -4.00 9.61
CA ILE A 203 1.03 -4.10 8.89
C ILE A 203 1.27 -3.96 7.37
N LEU A 204 2.20 -3.10 6.95
CA LEU A 204 2.61 -2.92 5.56
C LEU A 204 3.23 -4.22 4.98
N GLY A 205 3.91 -5.02 5.80
CA GLY A 205 4.62 -6.23 5.36
C GLY A 205 3.87 -7.55 5.57
N THR A 206 2.89 -7.61 6.47
CA THR A 206 2.12 -8.83 6.77
C THR A 206 0.87 -8.98 5.91
N GLY A 207 0.26 -7.87 5.48
CA GLY A 207 -1.01 -7.89 4.77
C GLY A 207 -2.16 -8.48 5.62
N ASP A 208 -3.34 -7.88 5.52
CA ASP A 208 -4.52 -8.14 6.38
C ASP A 208 -5.13 -9.57 6.31
N SER A 209 -4.44 -10.56 5.75
CA SER A 209 -5.06 -11.83 5.34
C SER A 209 -4.17 -13.03 5.63
N ALA A 210 -4.80 -14.10 6.13
CA ALA A 210 -4.28 -15.47 6.23
C ALA A 210 -3.67 -16.06 4.94
N ASN A 211 -3.74 -15.34 3.81
CA ASN A 211 -3.22 -15.74 2.50
C ASN A 211 -2.13 -14.81 1.93
N THR A 212 -1.71 -13.77 2.64
CA THR A 212 -0.57 -12.94 2.20
C THR A 212 0.73 -13.67 2.55
N PRO A 213 1.63 -13.96 1.60
CA PRO A 213 2.96 -14.42 1.99
C PRO A 213 3.63 -13.31 2.81
N PRO A 214 4.20 -13.62 3.99
CA PRO A 214 4.93 -12.61 4.74
C PRO A 214 6.07 -12.13 3.86
N VAL A 215 6.09 -10.84 3.52
CA VAL A 215 7.27 -10.24 2.90
C VAL A 215 8.22 -9.90 4.05
N GLU A 216 8.74 -10.95 4.70
CA GLU A 216 9.59 -10.84 5.89
C GLU A 216 10.73 -9.83 5.64
N GLY A 217 11.26 -9.80 4.41
CA GLY A 217 12.26 -8.82 3.99
C GLY A 217 11.79 -7.36 4.05
N PHE A 218 10.56 -7.03 3.66
CA PHE A 218 10.06 -5.65 3.64
C PHE A 218 9.70 -5.17 5.05
N ALA A 219 9.02 -6.00 5.84
CA ALA A 219 8.75 -5.72 7.24
C ALA A 219 10.05 -5.58 8.04
N ALA A 220 11.00 -6.50 7.86
CA ALA A 220 12.31 -6.44 8.51
C ALA A 220 13.11 -5.22 8.06
N MET A 221 13.06 -4.85 6.78
CA MET A 221 13.69 -3.64 6.26
C MET A 221 13.13 -2.40 6.97
N LEU A 222 11.82 -2.24 7.00
CA LEU A 222 11.18 -1.09 7.66
C LEU A 222 11.42 -1.05 9.18
N ALA A 223 11.32 -2.20 9.85
CA ALA A 223 11.62 -2.32 11.28
C ALA A 223 13.10 -2.02 11.59
N THR A 224 14.01 -2.35 10.67
CA THR A 224 15.43 -1.99 10.78
C THR A 224 15.62 -0.49 10.58
N MET A 225 14.90 0.11 9.63
CA MET A 225 14.95 1.55 9.37
C MET A 225 14.44 2.37 10.55
N ALA A 226 13.29 2.04 11.11
CA ALA A 226 12.75 2.74 12.28
C ALA A 226 13.67 2.63 13.51
N ARG A 227 14.26 1.45 13.74
CA ARG A 227 15.21 1.21 14.83
C ARG A 227 16.47 2.08 14.71
N ARG A 228 16.90 2.44 13.49
CA ARG A 228 18.06 3.32 13.29
C ARG A 228 17.84 4.74 13.77
N ILE A 229 16.65 5.29 13.61
CA ILE A 229 16.36 6.67 14.03
C ILE A 229 16.42 6.79 15.55
N THR A 230 16.00 5.73 16.25
CA THR A 230 16.05 5.63 17.72
C THR A 230 17.41 5.28 18.28
N ALA A 231 18.35 4.79 17.46
CA ALA A 231 19.62 4.32 17.99
C ALA A 231 20.48 5.52 18.44
N PRO A 232 21.01 5.53 19.67
CA PRO A 232 21.80 6.64 20.19
C PRO A 232 23.11 6.88 19.41
N HIS A 233 23.60 5.89 18.65
CA HIS A 233 24.81 6.01 17.84
C HIS A 233 24.60 5.45 16.42
N GLY A 234 25.08 6.19 15.41
CA GLY A 234 24.96 5.90 13.98
C GLY A 234 25.59 4.57 13.58
N GLY A 235 24.87 3.47 13.81
CA GLY A 235 25.28 2.13 13.41
C GLY A 235 25.22 1.98 11.89
N GLN A 236 26.38 1.84 11.25
CA GLN A 236 26.49 1.33 9.89
C GLN A 236 25.92 -0.10 9.83
N ILE A 237 24.83 -0.29 9.11
CA ILE A 237 24.40 -1.61 8.61
C ILE A 237 24.43 -1.52 7.09
N SER A 238 25.15 -2.45 6.48
CA SER A 238 25.08 -2.68 5.05
C SER A 238 23.71 -3.31 4.76
N ALA A 239 22.74 -2.50 4.38
CA ALA A 239 21.47 -3.01 3.87
C ALA A 239 21.62 -3.21 2.36
N ILE A 240 21.34 -4.43 1.94
CA ILE A 240 21.36 -4.90 0.56
C ILE A 240 20.34 -4.04 -0.21
N HIS A 241 20.83 -3.11 -1.05
CA HIS A 241 20.14 -2.05 -1.80
C HIS A 241 19.90 -0.73 -1.05
N GLY A 242 20.84 0.21 -1.21
CA GLY A 242 20.69 1.62 -0.82
C GLY A 242 21.34 1.97 0.51
N GLY A 243 22.65 2.22 0.49
CA GLY A 243 23.49 2.56 1.65
C GLY A 243 23.22 3.95 2.25
N ALA A 244 21.97 4.28 2.55
CA ALA A 244 21.67 5.52 3.25
C ALA A 244 21.94 5.37 4.75
N VAL A 245 22.95 6.09 5.22
CA VAL A 245 23.21 6.30 6.65
C VAL A 245 22.31 7.44 7.10
N LEU A 246 21.42 7.16 8.05
CA LEU A 246 20.67 8.23 8.73
C LEU A 246 21.66 9.00 9.60
N GLY A 247 21.79 10.29 9.33
CA GLY A 247 22.67 11.17 10.09
C GLY A 247 22.05 11.59 11.43
N GLU A 248 22.78 12.41 12.17
CA GLU A 248 22.28 13.09 13.37
C GLU A 248 21.10 14.04 13.07
N ARG A 249 20.95 14.44 11.81
CA ARG A 249 19.83 15.22 11.27
C ARG A 249 19.04 14.39 10.30
N ALA A 250 17.98 13.78 10.79
CA ALA A 250 17.14 12.88 10.02
C ALA A 250 15.67 13.06 10.38
N PHE A 251 14.78 12.62 9.49
CA PHE A 251 13.36 12.57 9.75
C PHE A 251 12.75 11.25 9.29
N LEU A 252 11.63 10.87 9.91
CA LEU A 252 10.76 9.80 9.48
C LEU A 252 9.32 10.23 9.68
N VAL A 253 8.56 10.29 8.58
CA VAL A 253 7.19 10.75 8.57
C VAL A 253 6.27 9.73 7.89
N GLU A 254 5.08 9.53 8.45
CA GLU A 254 3.97 8.86 7.80
C GLU A 254 3.17 9.88 7.00
N THR A 255 2.97 9.57 5.72
CA THR A 255 2.19 10.37 4.79
C THR A 255 0.90 9.66 4.43
N GLU A 256 -0.13 10.45 4.12
CA GLU A 256 -1.46 9.94 3.74
C GLU A 256 -1.48 9.20 2.40
N LYS A 257 -0.52 9.50 1.51
CA LYS A 257 -0.39 8.89 0.19
C LYS A 257 1.09 8.62 -0.12
N PRO A 258 1.41 7.58 -0.90
CA PRO A 258 2.77 7.37 -1.38
C PRO A 258 3.29 8.58 -2.16
N LEU A 259 4.54 8.96 -1.92
CA LEU A 259 5.24 9.95 -2.75
C LEU A 259 5.49 9.40 -4.15
N LEU A 260 5.94 8.14 -4.20
CA LEU A 260 6.10 7.37 -5.41
C LEU A 260 5.18 6.16 -5.34
N CYS A 261 4.17 6.18 -6.18
CA CYS A 261 3.44 4.98 -6.53
C CYS A 261 3.07 5.09 -7.99
N SER A 262 3.87 4.42 -8.81
CA SER A 262 3.37 3.93 -10.07
C SER A 262 2.20 2.98 -9.84
N VAL A 263 1.00 3.53 -9.82
CA VAL A 263 -0.22 2.71 -9.83
C VAL A 263 -0.44 2.29 -11.27
N GLY A 264 -0.58 0.98 -11.51
CA GLY A 264 -1.08 0.49 -12.79
C GLY A 264 -2.30 1.29 -13.20
N THR A 265 -2.24 1.96 -14.37
CA THR A 265 -3.30 2.88 -14.80
C THR A 265 -4.70 2.27 -14.64
N ARG A 266 -5.63 3.03 -14.03
CA ARG A 266 -7.07 2.74 -13.78
C ARG A 266 -7.45 2.00 -12.49
N ILE A 267 -6.56 1.86 -11.52
CA ILE A 267 -6.95 1.40 -10.19
C ILE A 267 -7.55 2.58 -9.45
N ARG A 268 -8.83 2.45 -9.08
CA ARG A 268 -9.57 3.45 -8.30
C ARG A 268 -8.83 3.65 -6.98
N GLU A 269 -8.60 4.91 -6.61
CA GLU A 269 -7.90 5.38 -5.41
C GLU A 269 -7.43 4.26 -4.48
N VAL A 270 -6.13 3.97 -4.52
CA VAL A 270 -5.57 2.99 -3.61
C VAL A 270 -5.30 3.69 -2.27
N PRO A 271 -6.02 3.36 -1.19
CA PRO A 271 -5.63 3.83 0.13
C PRO A 271 -4.23 3.27 0.41
N GLY A 272 -3.26 4.16 0.57
CA GLY A 272 -1.86 3.79 0.77
C GLY A 272 -1.25 4.67 1.82
N ARG A 273 -0.69 4.06 2.85
CA ARG A 273 0.18 4.76 3.81
C ARG A 273 1.61 4.63 3.32
N ALA A 274 2.39 5.68 3.53
CA ALA A 274 3.78 5.67 3.14
C ALA A 274 4.67 6.25 4.22
N LEU A 275 5.78 5.58 4.47
CA LEU A 275 6.84 6.07 5.32
C LEU A 275 7.86 6.78 4.44
N VAL A 276 8.17 8.02 4.78
CA VAL A 276 9.20 8.81 4.10
C VAL A 276 10.28 9.11 5.12
N MET A 277 11.52 8.82 4.77
CA MET A 277 12.66 9.21 5.59
C MET A 277 13.71 9.93 4.76
N GLY A 278 14.54 10.72 5.42
CA GLY A 278 15.63 11.43 4.78
C GLY A 278 16.50 12.13 5.80
N ASN A 279 17.60 12.70 5.29
CA ASN A 279 18.42 13.64 6.04
C ASN A 279 18.00 15.07 5.70
N TRP A 280 18.23 16.00 6.63
CA TRP A 280 17.91 17.43 6.46
C TRP A 280 19.09 18.31 6.85
#